data_AF-A0A2G3J7N4-F1
#
_entry.id   AF-A0A2G3J7N4-F1
#
_cell.length_a   1.000
_cell.length_b   1.000
_cell.length_c   1.000
_cell.angle_alpha   90.00
_cell.angle_beta   90.00
_cell.angle_gamma   90.00
#
_symmetry.space_group_name_H-M   'P 1'
#
loop_
_entity.id
_entity.type
_entity.pdbx_description
1 polymer ?
#
loop_
_entity_poly.entity_id
_entity_poly.type
_entity_poly.pdbx_seq_one_letter_code
_entity_poly.pdbx_strand_id
1 'polypeptide(L)'
;MTEVFWMVLMIVGGLGFLLLQPLTDRLSRIEAKLDRLLALQGIDENKWQEPSAEVIKLARAGEKISALRLYRKQQGAGLKEAKEAIEKYISPNT
;
A
#
# COMPACT_ATOMS: atom_id res chain seq x y z
N MET A 1 21.85 -30.57 -0.97
CA MET A 1 20.37 -30.50 -1.11
C MET A 1 19.84 -29.08 -0.94
N THR A 2 20.43 -28.24 -0.08
CA THR A 2 20.02 -26.84 0.14
C THR A 2 20.38 -25.87 -1.00
N GLU A 3 21.48 -26.10 -1.71
CA GLU A 3 21.92 -25.29 -2.88
C GLU A 3 20.88 -25.31 -4.02
N VAL A 4 20.37 -26.50 -4.37
CA VAL A 4 19.35 -26.67 -5.42
C VAL A 4 18.04 -25.99 -5.04
N PHE A 5 17.69 -25.98 -3.75
CA PHE A 5 16.50 -25.30 -3.23
C PHE A 5 16.58 -23.78 -3.46
N TRP A 6 17.72 -23.15 -3.14
CA TRP A 6 17.95 -21.73 -3.41
C TRP A 6 17.96 -21.40 -4.90
N MET A 7 18.50 -22.30 -5.73
CA MET A 7 18.52 -22.14 -7.18
C MET A 7 17.11 -22.15 -7.78
N VAL A 8 16.25 -23.10 -7.36
CA VAL A 8 14.85 -23.16 -7.79
C VAL A 8 14.06 -21.94 -7.30
N LEU A 9 14.30 -21.49 -6.06
CA LEU A 9 13.65 -20.30 -5.50
C LEU A 9 14.00 -19.04 -6.32
N MET A 10 15.27 -18.87 -6.70
CA MET A 10 15.72 -17.76 -7.55
C MET A 10 15.10 -17.79 -8.95
N ILE A 11 14.98 -18.97 -9.54
CA ILE A 11 14.38 -19.13 -10.88
C ILE A 11 12.89 -18.83 -10.83
N VAL A 12 12.16 -19.36 -9.85
CA VAL A 12 10.71 -19.11 -9.70
C VAL A 12 10.44 -17.64 -9.37
N GLY A 13 11.23 -17.04 -8.48
CA GLY A 13 11.14 -15.62 -8.14
C GLY A 13 11.45 -14.71 -9.33
N GLY A 14 12.54 -14.99 -10.06
CA GLY A 14 12.95 -14.21 -11.22
C GLY A 14 12.00 -14.34 -12.42
N LEU A 15 11.49 -15.54 -12.69
CA LEU A 15 10.54 -15.77 -13.78
C LEU A 15 9.16 -15.18 -13.48
N GLY A 16 8.70 -15.29 -12.23
CA GLY A 16 7.50 -14.59 -11.76
C GLY A 16 7.66 -13.07 -11.88
N PHE A 17 8.84 -12.54 -11.52
CA PHE A 17 9.13 -11.12 -11.61
C PHE A 17 9.09 -10.60 -13.06
N LEU A 18 9.64 -11.32 -14.04
CA LEU A 18 9.60 -10.91 -15.46
C LEU A 18 8.20 -10.95 -16.08
N LEU A 19 7.33 -11.90 -15.68
CA LEU A 19 6.00 -12.06 -16.28
C LEU A 19 4.93 -11.14 -15.66
N LEU A 20 5.16 -10.64 -14.44
CA LEU A 20 4.19 -9.82 -13.70
C LEU A 20 4.35 -8.31 -13.91
N GLN A 21 5.49 -7.82 -14.43
CA GLN A 21 5.70 -6.39 -14.66
C GLN A 21 4.68 -5.72 -15.62
N PRO A 22 4.25 -6.31 -16.76
CA PRO A 22 3.40 -5.59 -17.71
C PRO A 22 1.95 -5.39 -17.24
N LEU A 23 1.54 -6.05 -16.15
CA LEU A 23 0.20 -5.90 -15.58
C LEU A 23 0.07 -4.60 -14.78
N THR A 24 1.17 -4.08 -14.23
CA THR A 24 1.15 -2.82 -13.46
C THR A 24 0.99 -1.61 -14.36
N ASP A 25 1.62 -1.59 -15.54
CA ASP A 25 1.57 -0.44 -16.46
C ASP A 25 0.19 -0.21 -17.10
N ARG A 26 -0.61 -1.28 -17.23
CA ARG A 26 -2.00 -1.16 -17.69
C ARG A 26 -2.88 -0.54 -16.61
N LEU A 27 -2.57 -0.80 -15.34
CA LEU A 27 -3.30 -0.27 -14.21
C LEU A 27 -3.16 1.26 -14.14
N SER A 28 -1.96 1.80 -14.36
CA SER A 28 -1.71 3.25 -14.31
C SER A 28 -2.50 4.06 -15.36
N ARG A 29 -2.81 3.47 -16.53
CA ARG A 29 -3.67 4.15 -17.53
C ARG A 29 -5.15 4.14 -17.13
N ILE A 30 -5.58 3.15 -16.37
CA ILE A 30 -6.95 3.05 -15.86
C ILE A 30 -7.12 4.02 -14.70
N GLU A 31 -6.13 4.09 -13.82
CA GLU A 31 -6.00 5.07 -12.74
C GLU A 31 -6.08 6.50 -13.31
N ALA A 32 -5.21 6.87 -14.25
CA ALA A 32 -5.23 8.21 -14.86
C ALA A 32 -6.54 8.58 -15.57
N LYS A 33 -7.35 7.60 -15.99
CA LYS A 33 -8.71 7.85 -16.53
C LYS A 33 -9.72 8.05 -15.39
N LEU A 34 -9.59 7.29 -14.31
CA LEU A 34 -10.41 7.42 -13.12
C LEU A 34 -10.18 8.78 -12.45
N ASP A 35 -8.92 9.20 -12.28
CA ASP A 35 -8.56 10.50 -11.71
C ASP A 35 -9.23 11.65 -12.47
N ARG A 36 -9.29 11.55 -13.80
CA ARG A 36 -9.97 12.55 -14.65
C ARG A 36 -11.49 12.53 -14.45
N LEU A 37 -12.11 11.38 -14.26
CA LEU A 37 -13.54 11.27 -13.97
C LEU A 37 -13.88 11.77 -12.56
N LEU A 38 -13.03 11.48 -11.59
CA LEU A 38 -13.15 11.95 -10.20
C LEU A 38 -12.97 13.47 -10.13
N ALA A 39 -12.00 14.02 -10.87
CA ALA A 39 -11.77 15.46 -10.98
C ALA A 39 -12.99 16.20 -11.55
N LEU A 40 -13.72 15.61 -12.50
CA LEU A 40 -14.97 16.20 -13.02
C LEU A 40 -16.09 16.27 -11.97
N GLN A 41 -16.08 15.38 -10.97
CA GLN A 41 -17.05 15.38 -9.88
C GLN A 41 -16.59 16.17 -8.64
N GLY A 42 -15.41 16.79 -8.67
CA GLY A 42 -14.85 17.51 -7.53
C GLY A 42 -14.57 16.61 -6.32
N ILE A 43 -14.46 15.29 -6.54
CA ILE A 43 -14.11 14.33 -5.51
C ILE A 43 -12.59 14.32 -5.44
N ASP A 44 -12.04 14.92 -4.39
CA ASP A 44 -10.62 14.78 -4.08
C ASP A 44 -10.35 13.32 -3.73
N GLU A 45 -9.67 12.62 -4.64
CA GLU A 45 -9.29 11.22 -4.49
C GLU A 45 -8.47 10.98 -3.21
N ASN A 46 -7.74 12.00 -2.73
CA ASN A 46 -7.00 11.92 -1.48
C ASN A 46 -7.88 11.76 -0.24
N LYS A 47 -9.19 12.04 -0.33
CA LYS A 47 -10.11 11.89 0.80
C LYS A 47 -10.26 10.44 1.26
N TRP A 48 -9.97 9.48 0.39
CA TRP A 48 -9.99 8.05 0.68
C TRP A 48 -8.65 7.54 1.25
N GLN A 49 -7.64 8.41 1.32
CA GLN A 49 -6.33 8.10 1.91
C GLN A 49 -6.20 8.64 3.34
N GLU A 50 -7.21 9.32 3.86
CA GLU A 50 -7.20 9.75 5.25
C GLU A 50 -7.40 8.55 6.19
N PRO A 51 -6.53 8.35 7.19
CA PRO A 51 -6.73 7.31 8.19
C PRO A 51 -7.96 7.59 9.04
N SER A 52 -8.73 6.54 9.35
CA SER A 52 -9.85 6.67 10.28
C SER A 52 -9.38 7.11 11.67
N ALA A 53 -10.29 7.70 12.47
CA ALA A 53 -9.97 8.16 13.82
C ALA A 53 -9.38 7.05 14.72
N GLU A 54 -9.81 5.81 14.51
CA GLU A 54 -9.28 4.64 15.22
C GLU A 54 -7.84 4.31 14.82
N VAL A 55 -7.52 4.37 13.52
CA VAL A 55 -6.14 4.23 13.03
C VAL A 55 -5.24 5.32 13.62
N ILE A 56 -5.72 6.58 13.64
CA ILE A 56 -4.97 7.70 14.23
C ILE A 56 -4.74 7.48 15.71
N LYS A 57 -5.75 7.00 16.46
CA LYS A 57 -5.63 6.70 17.89
C LYS A 57 -4.56 5.64 18.14
N LEU A 58 -4.56 4.55 17.38
CA LEU A 58 -3.55 3.48 17.45
C LEU A 58 -2.15 4.00 17.08
N ALA A 59 -2.05 4.81 16.02
CA ALA A 59 -0.78 5.40 15.59
C ALA A 59 -0.18 6.31 16.66
N ARG A 60 -1.00 7.16 17.29
CA ARG A 60 -0.58 8.04 18.40
C ARG A 60 -0.26 7.29 19.68
N ALA A 61 -0.91 6.17 19.93
CA ALA A 61 -0.63 5.29 21.07
C ALA A 61 0.68 4.48 20.91
N GLY A 62 1.40 4.64 19.79
CA GLY A 62 2.63 3.88 19.51
C GLY A 62 2.37 2.48 18.96
N GLU A 63 1.11 2.07 18.79
CA GLU A 63 0.71 0.77 18.24
C GLU A 63 0.79 0.74 16.70
N LYS A 64 2.00 0.94 16.15
CA LYS A 64 2.23 1.09 14.72
C LYS A 64 1.70 -0.09 13.89
N ILE A 65 1.90 -1.32 14.36
CA ILE A 65 1.48 -2.54 13.63
C ILE A 65 -0.05 -2.65 13.59
N SER A 66 -0.71 -2.35 14.71
CA SER A 66 -2.18 -2.34 14.81
C SER A 66 -2.77 -1.29 13.87
N ALA A 67 -2.24 -0.06 13.90
CA ALA A 67 -2.65 1.03 13.03
C ALA A 67 -2.48 0.67 11.54
N LEU A 68 -1.32 0.11 11.18
CA LEU A 68 -1.01 -0.28 9.80
C LEU A 68 -1.93 -1.39 9.29
N ARG A 69 -2.20 -2.41 10.11
CA ARG A 69 -3.13 -3.49 9.75
C ARG A 69 -4.54 -2.98 9.56
N LEU A 70 -5.00 -2.10 10.45
CA LEU A 70 -6.34 -1.53 10.39
C LEU A 70 -6.50 -0.64 9.16
N TYR A 71 -5.52 0.23 8.87
CA TYR A 71 -5.53 1.08 7.68
C TYR A 71 -5.59 0.27 6.39
N ARG A 72 -4.78 -0.79 6.27
CA ARG A 72 -4.80 -1.69 5.10
C ARG A 72 -6.11 -2.45 4.95
N LYS A 73 -6.73 -2.83 6.06
CA LYS A 73 -8.05 -3.49 6.04
C LYS A 73 -9.17 -2.55 5.59
N GLN A 74 -9.09 -1.27 5.98
CA GLN A 74 -10.10 -0.27 5.65
C GLN A 74 -9.97 0.23 4.20
N GLN A 75 -8.74 0.54 3.77
CA GLN A 75 -8.48 1.21 2.49
C GLN A 75 -7.94 0.28 1.39
N GLY A 76 -7.64 -0.98 1.70
CA GLY A 76 -7.03 -1.91 0.73
C GLY A 76 -5.59 -1.55 0.33
N ALA A 77 -4.97 -0.60 1.03
CA ALA A 77 -3.68 -0.04 0.67
C ALA A 77 -2.53 -1.06 0.70
N GLY A 78 -1.55 -0.82 -0.18
CA GLY A 78 -0.25 -1.48 -0.14
C GLY A 78 0.50 -1.17 1.15
N LEU A 79 1.52 -1.97 1.47
CA LEU A 79 2.30 -1.79 2.70
C LEU A 79 3.00 -0.42 2.74
N LYS A 80 3.52 0.03 1.59
CA LYS A 80 4.22 1.31 1.44
C LYS A 80 3.27 2.48 1.68
N GLU A 81 2.16 2.53 0.94
CA GLU A 81 1.12 3.56 1.06
C GLU A 81 0.57 3.64 2.49
N ALA A 82 0.28 2.48 3.09
CA ALA A 82 -0.24 2.43 4.44
C ALA A 82 0.75 3.00 5.46
N LYS A 83 2.04 2.75 5.28
CA LYS A 83 3.08 3.32 6.14
C LYS A 83 3.13 4.85 5.97
N GLU A 84 3.20 5.33 4.74
CA GLU A 84 3.26 6.76 4.42
C GLU A 84 2.04 7.53 4.98
N ALA A 85 0.86 6.91 4.94
CA ALA A 85 -0.38 7.47 5.47
C ALA A 85 -0.37 7.58 7.01
N ILE A 86 0.07 6.54 7.72
CA ILE A 86 0.05 6.54 9.20
C ILE A 86 1.24 7.28 9.82
N GLU A 87 2.37 7.40 9.11
CA GLU A 87 3.64 7.91 9.66
C GLU A 87 3.52 9.36 10.15
N LYS A 88 2.66 10.15 9.53
CA LYS A 88 2.33 11.53 9.95
C LYS A 88 1.64 11.61 11.32
N TYR A 89 1.05 10.50 11.79
CA TYR A 89 0.26 10.43 13.02
C TYR A 89 0.95 9.65 14.13
N ILE A 90 2.12 9.09 13.85
CA ILE A 90 2.96 8.45 14.86
C ILE A 90 3.61 9.55 15.69
N SER A 91 3.30 9.60 16.98
CA SER A 91 4.04 10.47 17.90
C SER A 91 5.50 9.98 17.97
N PRO A 92 6.50 10.87 17.89
CA PRO A 92 7.88 10.51 18.15
C PRO A 92 7.97 10.01 19.59
N ASN A 93 8.27 8.73 19.73
CA ASN A 93 8.47 8.09 21.02
C ASN A 93 9.78 8.66 21.60
N THR A 94 9.69 9.73 22.41
CA THR A 94 10.76 10.14 23.33
C THR A 94 10.87 9.15 24.47
#